data_AF-A0A0L7KKF7-F1
#
_entry.id   AF-A0A0L7KKF7-F1
#
_cell.length_a   1.000
_cell.length_b   1.000
_cell.length_c   1.000
_cell.angle_alpha   90.00
_cell.angle_beta   90.00
_cell.angle_gamma   90.00
#
_symmetry.space_group_name_H-M   'P 1'
#
loop_
_entity.id
_entity.type
_entity.pdbx_description
1 polymer ?
#
loop_
_entity_poly.entity_id
_entity_poly.type
_entity_poly.pdbx_seq_one_letter_code
_entity_poly.pdbx_strand_id
1 'polypeptide(L)'
;MKIIEKYLEHSGAVKRAYKHLNNSKQLLSQLKNKEGEIVTNRKELMQIETDFYKDLYTKTDPLPNHHNNIIVPRNDEPVPEFHENEILQSIKQLKPEKSPGLDGITN
;
A
#
# COMPACT_ATOMS: atom_id res chain seq x y z
N MET A 1 32.90 -2.43 -3.79
CA MET A 1 31.84 -3.27 -3.19
C MET A 1 31.72 -3.19 -1.66
N LYS A 2 32.80 -2.95 -0.90
CA LYS A 2 32.79 -2.94 0.59
C LYS A 2 31.78 -2.02 1.29
N ILE A 3 31.36 -0.93 0.65
CA ILE A 3 30.41 0.03 1.25
C ILE A 3 29.01 -0.58 1.38
N ILE A 4 28.54 -1.29 0.36
CA ILE A 4 27.20 -1.90 0.36
C ILE A 4 27.12 -2.96 1.46
N GLU A 5 28.15 -3.82 1.57
CA GLU A 5 28.25 -4.84 2.61
C GLU A 5 28.26 -4.22 4.01
N LYS A 6 29.08 -3.19 4.23
CA LYS A 6 29.11 -2.46 5.51
C LYS A 6 27.75 -1.90 5.88
N TYR A 7 27.05 -1.27 4.93
CA TYR A 7 25.69 -0.76 5.17
C TYR A 7 24.71 -1.89 5.43
N LEU A 8 24.80 -3.00 4.72
CA LEU A 8 23.90 -4.15 4.90
C LEU A 8 24.02 -4.76 6.30
N GLU A 9 25.25 -4.87 6.81
CA GLU A 9 25.56 -5.39 8.15
C GLU A 9 25.17 -4.42 9.28
N HIS A 10 25.40 -3.11 9.12
CA HIS A 10 25.27 -2.14 10.22
C HIS A 10 23.94 -1.39 10.25
N SER A 11 23.24 -1.23 9.12
CA SER A 11 22.03 -0.38 9.04
C SER A 11 20.73 -1.06 9.49
N GLY A 12 20.78 -2.36 9.78
CA GLY A 12 19.59 -3.17 10.01
C GLY A 12 18.63 -3.23 8.81
N ALA A 13 19.07 -2.79 7.62
CA ALA A 13 18.26 -2.76 6.40
C ALA A 13 17.71 -4.14 6.06
N VAL A 14 18.52 -5.19 6.23
CA VAL A 14 18.09 -6.59 6.02
C VAL A 14 16.92 -6.96 6.93
N LYS A 15 17.02 -6.66 8.23
CA LYS A 15 15.97 -6.93 9.21
C LYS A 15 14.67 -6.18 8.86
N ARG A 16 14.79 -4.93 8.42
CA ARG A 16 13.64 -4.13 7.96
C ARG A 16 13.02 -4.73 6.70
N ALA A 17 13.83 -5.10 5.71
CA ALA A 17 13.37 -5.75 4.48
C ALA A 17 12.59 -7.03 4.78
N TYR A 18 13.10 -7.92 5.65
CA TYR A 18 12.37 -9.12 6.07
C TYR A 18 11.09 -8.82 6.85
N LYS A 19 11.10 -7.80 7.72
CA LYS A 19 9.89 -7.36 8.43
C LYS A 19 8.80 -6.90 7.46
N HIS A 20 9.17 -6.11 6.45
CA HIS A 20 8.23 -5.67 5.41
C HIS A 20 7.77 -6.83 4.51
N LEU A 21 8.65 -7.77 4.16
CA LEU A 21 8.31 -8.96 3.36
C LEU A 21 7.30 -9.88 4.07
N ASN A 22 7.42 -10.05 5.39
CA ASN A 22 6.46 -10.82 6.17
C ASN A 22 5.09 -10.13 6.25
N ASN A 23 5.08 -8.79 6.31
CA ASN A 23 3.84 -8.01 6.36
C ASN A 23 3.15 -7.87 5.01
N SER A 24 3.87 -7.98 3.89
CA SER A 24 3.29 -7.92 2.53
C SER A 24 2.60 -9.21 2.10
N LYS A 25 2.73 -10.29 2.88
CA LYS A 25 2.13 -11.60 2.60
C LYS A 25 0.74 -11.73 3.24
N GLN A 26 -0.06 -10.66 3.18
CA GLN A 26 -1.48 -10.72 3.53
C GLN A 26 -2.20 -11.57 2.48
N LEU A 27 -2.16 -12.88 2.68
CA LEU A 27 -2.97 -13.82 1.92
C LEU A 27 -4.41 -13.68 2.38
N LEU A 28 -5.35 -13.76 1.43
CA LEU A 28 -6.76 -13.92 1.74
C LEU A 28 -6.91 -15.17 2.61
N SER A 29 -7.30 -14.96 3.86
CA SER A 29 -7.49 -16.05 4.83
C SER A 29 -8.85 -16.70 4.68
N GLN A 30 -9.84 -15.95 4.17
CA GLN A 30 -11.22 -16.38 4.02
C GLN A 30 -11.88 -15.66 2.83
N LEU A 31 -12.77 -16.34 2.11
CA LEU A 31 -13.63 -15.78 1.06
C LEU A 31 -15.03 -16.38 1.17
N LYS A 32 -16.03 -15.67 0.64
CA LYS A 32 -17.35 -16.26 0.44
C LYS A 32 -17.41 -16.98 -0.90
N ASN A 33 -17.95 -18.18 -0.91
CA ASN A 33 -18.25 -18.90 -2.14
C ASN A 33 -19.51 -18.32 -2.82
N LYS A 34 -19.87 -18.86 -3.99
CA LYS A 34 -21.06 -18.43 -4.75
C LYS A 34 -22.38 -18.69 -4.00
N GLU A 35 -22.38 -19.60 -3.03
CA GLU A 35 -23.53 -19.96 -2.18
C GLU A 35 -23.63 -19.09 -0.92
N GLY A 36 -22.64 -18.22 -0.67
CA GLY A 36 -22.60 -17.31 0.47
C GLY A 36 -21.89 -17.87 1.72
N GLU A 37 -21.38 -19.09 1.66
CA GLU A 37 -20.65 -19.74 2.75
C GLU A 37 -19.20 -19.27 2.83
N ILE A 38 -18.66 -19.19 4.05
CA ILE A 38 -17.29 -18.75 4.29
C ILE A 38 -16.35 -19.95 4.13
N VAL A 39 -15.43 -19.82 3.19
CA VAL A 39 -14.39 -20.79 2.89
C VAL A 39 -13.07 -20.31 3.46
N THR A 40 -12.33 -21.22 4.11
CA THR A 40 -11.01 -20.94 4.72
C THR A 40 -9.91 -21.86 4.20
N ASN A 41 -10.28 -22.93 3.49
CA ASN A 41 -9.34 -23.89 2.92
C ASN A 41 -8.58 -23.27 1.74
N ARG A 42 -7.24 -23.32 1.78
CA ARG A 42 -6.41 -22.67 0.76
C ARG A 42 -6.65 -23.18 -0.66
N LYS A 43 -6.91 -24.49 -0.85
CA LYS A 43 -7.18 -25.05 -2.18
C LYS A 43 -8.49 -24.52 -2.73
N GLU A 44 -9.51 -24.42 -1.89
CA GLU A 44 -10.83 -23.92 -2.27
C GLU A 44 -10.78 -22.41 -2.53
N LEU A 45 -10.06 -21.64 -1.70
CA LEU A 45 -9.80 -20.22 -1.95
C LEU A 45 -9.15 -19.99 -3.33
N MET A 46 -8.12 -20.79 -3.66
CA MET A 46 -7.44 -20.68 -4.95
C MET A 46 -8.36 -21.03 -6.13
N GLN A 47 -9.28 -21.99 -5.94
CA GLN A 47 -10.29 -22.32 -6.94
C GLN A 47 -11.28 -21.17 -7.14
N ILE A 48 -11.78 -20.59 -6.05
CA ILE A 48 -12.68 -19.42 -6.09
C ILE A 48 -12.00 -18.24 -6.78
N GLU A 49 -10.74 -17.95 -6.45
CA GLU A 49 -9.92 -16.92 -7.11
C GLU A 49 -9.79 -17.19 -8.62
N THR A 50 -9.47 -18.43 -8.99
CA THR A 50 -9.27 -18.84 -10.38
C THR A 50 -10.55 -18.69 -11.20
N ASP A 51 -11.67 -19.18 -10.66
CA ASP A 51 -12.98 -19.12 -11.33
C ASP A 51 -13.44 -17.67 -11.48
N PHE A 52 -13.22 -16.83 -10.46
CA PHE A 52 -13.52 -15.41 -10.52
C PHE A 52 -12.76 -14.70 -11.65
N TYR A 53 -11.44 -14.88 -11.72
CA TYR A 53 -10.64 -14.21 -12.75
C TYR A 53 -10.90 -14.78 -14.14
N LYS A 54 -11.16 -16.09 -14.25
CA LYS A 54 -11.59 -16.70 -15.49
C LYS A 54 -12.89 -16.08 -15.98
N ASP A 55 -13.89 -15.95 -15.12
CA ASP A 55 -15.16 -15.29 -15.44
C ASP A 55 -14.96 -13.81 -15.80
N LEU A 56 -14.07 -13.09 -15.10
CA LEU A 56 -13.76 -11.68 -15.34
C LEU A 56 -13.16 -11.45 -16.73
N TYR A 57 -12.19 -12.27 -17.13
CA TYR A 57 -11.46 -12.09 -18.38
C TYR A 57 -12.07 -12.84 -19.57
N THR A 58 -13.02 -13.76 -19.34
CA THR A 58 -13.77 -14.42 -20.43
C THR A 58 -14.97 -13.58 -20.88
N LYS A 59 -15.48 -12.68 -20.03
CA LYS A 59 -16.56 -11.76 -20.42
C LYS A 59 -16.06 -10.80 -21.51
N THR A 60 -16.66 -10.90 -22.69
CA THR A 60 -16.46 -9.99 -23.83
C THR A 60 -17.33 -8.73 -23.76
N ASP A 61 -18.28 -8.70 -22.83
CA ASP A 61 -19.12 -7.52 -22.62
C ASP A 61 -18.27 -6.38 -22.04
N PRO A 62 -18.44 -5.13 -22.52
CA PRO A 62 -17.83 -3.99 -21.87
C PRO A 62 -18.24 -4.01 -20.40
N LEU A 63 -17.25 -4.10 -19.50
CA LEU A 63 -17.44 -4.03 -18.06
C LEU A 63 -18.47 -2.93 -17.76
N PRO A 64 -19.53 -3.18 -16.98
CA PRO A 64 -20.42 -2.11 -16.56
C PRO A 64 -19.54 -1.04 -15.92
N ASN A 65 -19.58 0.18 -16.47
CA ASN A 65 -18.77 1.32 -16.06
C ASN A 65 -18.84 1.49 -14.53
N HIS A 66 -17.94 0.83 -13.80
CA HIS A 66 -17.74 1.04 -12.37
C HIS A 66 -17.06 2.39 -12.11
N HIS A 67 -16.77 3.14 -13.17
CA HIS A 67 -16.31 4.53 -13.13
C HIS A 67 -17.33 5.51 -12.53
N ASN A 68 -18.60 5.13 -12.37
CA ASN A 68 -19.62 6.05 -11.88
C ASN A 68 -19.66 6.20 -10.35
N ASN A 69 -18.88 5.42 -9.59
CA ASN A 69 -18.82 5.48 -8.13
C ASN A 69 -17.43 5.82 -7.59
N ILE A 70 -16.59 6.51 -8.37
CA ILE A 70 -15.45 7.20 -7.76
C ILE A 70 -16.04 8.41 -7.03
N ILE A 71 -16.34 8.24 -5.74
CA ILE A 71 -16.53 9.36 -4.83
C ILE A 71 -15.14 9.99 -4.70
N VAL A 72 -14.82 10.92 -5.60
CA VAL A 72 -13.69 11.81 -5.39
C VAL A 72 -14.11 12.70 -4.22
N PRO A 73 -13.45 12.65 -3.05
CA PRO A 73 -13.73 13.63 -2.02
C PRO A 73 -13.41 14.99 -2.62
N ARG A 74 -14.46 15.77 -2.88
CA ARG A 74 -14.32 17.16 -3.26
C ARG A 74 -13.91 17.89 -1.98
N ASN A 75 -12.62 17.96 -1.72
CA ASN A 75 -12.10 18.87 -0.72
C ASN A 75 -12.21 20.28 -1.31
N ASP A 76 -13.39 20.88 -1.13
CA ASP A 76 -13.66 22.28 -1.47
C ASP A 76 -13.06 23.23 -0.41
N GLU A 77 -12.33 22.71 0.59
CA GLU A 77 -11.61 23.52 1.56
C GLU A 77 -10.46 24.28 0.89
N PRO A 78 -10.31 25.59 1.15
CA PRO A 78 -9.19 26.36 0.63
C PRO A 78 -7.89 25.81 1.21
N VAL A 79 -6.90 25.61 0.34
CA VAL A 79 -5.54 25.25 0.77
C VAL A 79 -4.97 26.41 1.59
N PRO A 80 -4.53 26.18 2.84
CA PRO A 80 -3.95 27.24 3.66
C PRO A 80 -2.65 27.77 3.06
N GLU A 81 -2.40 29.07 3.22
CA GLU A 81 -1.15 29.70 2.78
C GLU A 81 0.02 29.28 3.70
N PHE A 82 1.15 28.96 3.08
CA PHE A 82 2.37 28.67 3.82
C PHE A 82 2.98 29.94 4.40
N HIS A 83 3.41 29.89 5.66
CA HIS A 83 4.11 31.00 6.30
C HIS A 83 5.61 30.73 6.34
N GLU A 84 6.45 31.73 6.03
CA GLU A 84 7.91 31.57 6.01
C GLU A 84 8.50 31.03 7.32
N ASN A 85 7.95 31.47 8.46
CA ASN A 85 8.35 31.01 9.78
C ASN A 85 8.08 29.52 10.00
N GLU A 86 6.96 29.02 9.50
CA GLU A 86 6.59 27.60 9.57
C GLU A 86 7.59 26.76 8.77
N ILE A 87 7.89 27.17 7.54
CA ILE A 87 8.87 26.51 6.67
C ILE A 87 10.24 26.44 7.37
N LEU A 88 10.70 27.56 7.93
CA LEU A 88 11.98 27.63 8.64
C LEU A 88 12.02 26.73 9.89
N GLN A 89 10.92 26.65 10.64
CA GLN A 89 10.83 25.74 11.79
C GLN A 89 10.85 24.28 11.36
N SER A 90 10.10 23.92 10.32
CA SER A 90 10.10 22.56 9.77
C SER A 90 11.49 22.14 9.29
N ILE A 91 12.23 23.02 8.60
CA ILE A 91 13.60 22.74 8.15
C ILE A 91 14.53 22.49 9.34
N LYS A 92 14.43 23.29 10.41
CA LYS A 92 15.27 23.12 11.61
C LYS A 92 15.00 21.82 12.37
N GLN A 93 13.78 21.29 12.30
CA GLN A 93 13.40 20.06 12.98
C GLN A 93 13.87 18.81 12.22
N LEU A 94 14.26 18.92 10.96
CA LEU A 94 14.75 17.78 10.18
C LEU A 94 16.14 17.33 10.64
N LYS A 95 16.30 16.01 10.80
CA LYS A 95 17.61 15.39 10.97
C LYS A 95 18.52 15.66 9.76
N PRO A 96 19.84 15.88 9.96
CA PRO A 96 20.79 16.06 8.87
C PRO A 96 20.82 14.82 7.97
N GLU A 97 21.01 15.05 6.66
CA GLU A 97 21.07 13.99 5.63
C GLU A 97 19.77 13.16 5.51
N LYS A 98 18.63 13.70 5.95
CA LYS A 98 17.30 13.07 5.84
C LYS A 98 16.31 13.97 5.12
N SER A 99 15.57 13.39 4.19
CA SER A 99 14.41 14.03 3.58
C SER A 99 13.14 13.67 4.38
N PRO A 100 12.14 14.56 4.42
CA PRO A 100 10.81 14.23 4.95
C PRO A 100 10.25 13.01 4.24
N GLY A 101 9.61 12.10 4.99
CA GLY A 101 8.93 10.95 4.41
C GLY A 101 7.63 11.36 3.69
N LEU A 102 7.18 10.52 2.75
CA LEU A 102 5.87 10.66 2.08
C LEU A 102 4.69 10.47 3.04
N ASP A 103 4.93 9.95 4.24
CA ASP A 103 3.96 9.65 5.28
C ASP A 103 3.67 10.84 6.21
N GLY A 104 4.26 12.01 5.96
CA GLY A 104 4.04 13.22 6.77
C GLY A 104 4.64 13.16 8.17
N ILE A 105 5.46 12.15 8.46
CA ILE A 105 6.12 11.99 9.76
C ILE A 105 7.49 12.67 9.68
N THR A 106 7.66 13.75 10.44
CA THR A 106 8.96 14.41 10.64
C THR A 106 9.91 13.51 11.42
N ASN A 107 11.16 13.41 10.97
CA ASN A 107 12.23 12.60 11.59
C ASN A 107 12.93 13.31 12.74
#